data_AF-A0A947R8R9-F1
#
_entry.id   AF-A0A947R8R9-F1
#
_cell.length_a   1.000
_cell.length_b   1.000
_cell.length_c   1.000
_cell.angle_alpha   90.00
_cell.angle_beta   90.00
_cell.angle_gamma   90.00
#
_symmetry.space_group_name_H-M   'P 1'
#
loop_
_entity.id
_entity.type
_entity.pdbx_description
1 polymer ?
#
loop_
_entity_poly.entity_id
_entity_poly.type
_entity_poly.pdbx_seq_one_letter_code
_entity_poly.pdbx_strand_id
1 'polypeptide(L)'
;MMNLFSVRKPYQSSKQYTAKVFKSYLRQNKISQSFSKKGCPYDNSVAESFFASIKKEEIYRHIYNSYDHLRNCIDEYVIFYNEKRPHASLKYSTPAEYEFTST
;
A
#
# COMPACT_ATOMS: atom_id res chain seq x y z
N MET A 1 5.22 -2.35 7.82
CA MET A 1 5.29 -2.32 6.34
C MET A 1 3.92 -1.93 5.82
N MET A 2 3.83 -1.11 4.78
CA MET A 2 2.80 -1.40 3.76
C MET A 2 3.24 -2.70 3.08
N ASN A 3 2.88 -3.82 3.68
CA ASN A 3 3.19 -5.10 3.06
C ASN A 3 2.22 -5.21 1.89
N LEU A 4 2.68 -4.87 0.68
CA LEU A 4 1.88 -5.00 -0.54
C LEU A 4 1.42 -6.46 -0.75
N PHE A 5 2.04 -7.43 -0.06
CA PHE A 5 1.63 -8.84 -0.04
C PHE A 5 0.49 -9.15 0.94
N SER A 6 0.15 -8.23 1.84
CA SER A 6 -1.03 -8.32 2.72
C SER A 6 -2.00 -7.16 2.45
N VAL A 7 -2.29 -6.92 1.18
CA VAL A 7 -3.38 -6.04 0.76
C VAL A 7 -4.71 -6.76 1.03
N ARG A 8 -5.18 -6.66 2.27
CA ARG A 8 -6.53 -7.09 2.68
C ARG A 8 -7.53 -6.03 2.24
N LYS A 9 -7.85 -6.02 0.95
CA LYS A 9 -8.90 -5.13 0.43
C LYS A 9 -10.24 -5.54 1.03
N PRO A 10 -11.17 -4.58 1.25
CA PRO A 10 -12.57 -4.92 1.43
C PRO A 10 -13.04 -5.77 0.24
N TYR A 11 -14.21 -6.40 0.37
CA TYR A 11 -14.93 -7.06 -0.72
C TYR A 11 -15.14 -6.09 -1.91
N GLN A 12 -14.09 -5.86 -2.68
CA GLN A 12 -14.05 -5.25 -3.98
C GLN A 12 -13.36 -6.30 -4.82
N SER A 13 -14.20 -7.21 -5.31
CA SER A 13 -13.85 -8.23 -6.29
C SER A 13 -13.39 -7.56 -7.58
N SER A 14 -12.19 -6.99 -7.58
CA SER A 14 -11.53 -6.71 -8.85
C SER A 14 -11.23 -8.09 -9.44
N LYS A 15 -11.71 -8.33 -10.66
CA LYS A 15 -11.55 -9.61 -11.36
C LYS A 15 -10.07 -10.04 -11.45
N GLN A 16 -9.14 -9.08 -11.31
CA GLN A 16 -7.70 -9.29 -11.32
C GLN A 16 -7.23 -10.09 -10.09
N TYR A 17 -7.60 -9.69 -8.87
CA TYR A 17 -7.16 -10.38 -7.64
C TYR A 17 -7.86 -11.74 -7.43
N THR A 18 -9.00 -11.98 -8.07
CA THR A 18 -9.72 -13.27 -8.03
C THR A 18 -9.41 -14.18 -9.22
N ALA A 19 -8.65 -13.70 -10.20
CA ALA A 19 -8.29 -14.45 -11.41
C ALA A 19 -7.51 -15.73 -11.07
N LYS A 20 -7.73 -16.77 -11.88
CA LYS A 20 -7.04 -18.07 -11.72
C LYS A 20 -5.51 -17.92 -11.86
N VAL A 21 -5.06 -17.06 -12.78
CA VAL A 21 -3.64 -16.79 -13.03
C VAL A 21 -2.99 -16.22 -11.77
N PHE A 22 -3.59 -15.21 -11.15
CA PHE A 22 -3.08 -14.57 -9.93
C PHE A 22 -3.08 -15.53 -8.73
N LYS A 23 -4.15 -16.30 -8.54
CA LYS A 23 -4.21 -17.34 -7.49
C LYS A 23 -3.13 -18.41 -7.66
N SER A 24 -2.86 -18.82 -8.89
CA SER A 24 -1.84 -19.82 -9.20
C SER A 24 -0.44 -19.30 -8.90
N TYR A 25 -0.16 -18.05 -9.28
CA TYR A 25 1.10 -17.37 -8.97
C TYR A 25 1.36 -17.28 -7.45
N LEU A 26 0.36 -16.88 -6.66
CA LEU A 26 0.51 -16.78 -5.21
C LEU A 26 0.70 -18.15 -4.56
N ARG A 27 0.02 -19.19 -5.04
CA ARG A 27 0.22 -20.56 -4.58
C ARG A 27 1.64 -21.07 -4.85
N GLN A 28 2.21 -20.76 -6.02
CA GLN A 28 3.59 -21.13 -6.36
C GLN A 28 4.60 -20.47 -5.42
N ASN A 29 4.33 -19.23 -4.99
CA ASN A 29 5.18 -18.49 -4.05
C ASN A 29 4.87 -18.75 -2.57
N LYS A 30 4.00 -19.73 -2.25
CA LYS A 30 3.56 -20.05 -0.87
C LYS A 30 2.95 -18.86 -0.12
N ILE A 31 2.32 -17.93 -0.85
CA ILE A 31 1.65 -16.75 -0.28
C ILE A 31 0.16 -17.07 -0.10
N SER A 32 -0.33 -16.92 1.13
CA SER A 32 -1.76 -17.09 1.44
C SER A 32 -2.51 -15.78 1.20
N GLN A 33 -3.60 -15.83 0.42
CA GLN A 33 -4.48 -14.68 0.22
C GLN A 33 -5.46 -14.55 1.38
N SER A 34 -5.54 -13.35 1.96
CA SER A 34 -6.55 -13.00 2.95
C SER A 34 -7.42 -11.87 2.44
N PHE A 35 -8.74 -12.06 2.45
CA PHE A 35 -9.73 -11.04 2.14
C PHE A 35 -10.38 -10.55 3.44
N SER A 36 -10.63 -9.24 3.55
CA SER A 36 -11.35 -8.70 4.71
C SER A 36 -12.77 -9.23 4.74
N LYS A 37 -13.30 -9.47 5.94
CA LYS A 37 -14.71 -9.84 6.11
C LYS A 37 -15.60 -8.69 5.68
N LYS A 38 -16.78 -9.00 5.13
CA LYS A 38 -17.81 -8.00 4.83
C LYS A 38 -18.16 -7.26 6.13
N GLY A 39 -18.06 -5.94 6.14
CA GLY A 39 -18.31 -5.11 7.33
C GLY A 39 -17.09 -4.77 8.19
N CYS A 40 -15.87 -5.15 7.78
CA CYS A 40 -14.63 -4.79 8.48
C CYS A 40 -13.76 -3.85 7.62
N PRO A 41 -14.09 -2.54 7.52
CA PRO A 41 -13.32 -1.58 6.71
C PRO A 41 -11.93 -1.28 7.29
N TYR A 42 -11.76 -1.48 8.61
CA TYR A 42 -10.54 -1.15 9.33
C TYR A 42 -9.30 -1.92 8.85
N ASP A 43 -9.49 -3.13 8.30
CA ASP A 43 -8.40 -3.97 7.77
C ASP A 43 -7.65 -3.30 6.60
N ASN A 44 -8.30 -2.37 5.88
CA ASN A 44 -7.73 -1.67 4.73
C ASN A 44 -7.39 -0.19 5.03
N SER A 45 -7.64 0.27 6.26
CA SER A 45 -7.50 1.68 6.65
C SER A 45 -6.10 2.25 6.42
N VAL A 46 -5.05 1.43 6.62
CA VAL A 46 -3.65 1.83 6.38
C VAL A 46 -3.40 2.08 4.90
N ALA A 47 -3.85 1.16 4.03
CA ALA A 47 -3.71 1.31 2.59
C ALA A 47 -4.52 2.49 2.06
N GLU A 48 -5.76 2.67 2.54
CA GLU A 48 -6.60 3.82 2.19
C GLU A 48 -5.96 5.14 2.60
N SER A 49 -5.38 5.20 3.80
CA SER A 49 -4.68 6.39 4.30
C SER A 49 -3.47 6.73 3.43
N PHE A 50 -2.66 5.75 3.04
CA PHE A 50 -1.57 5.96 2.09
C PHE A 50 -2.06 6.50 0.74
N PHE A 51 -3.07 5.87 0.15
CA PHE A 51 -3.60 6.30 -1.15
C PHE A 51 -4.22 7.69 -1.09
N ALA A 52 -4.82 8.07 0.04
CA ALA A 52 -5.30 9.43 0.26
C ALA A 52 -4.14 10.43 0.36
N SER A 53 -3.07 10.09 1.08
CA SER A 53 -1.86 10.90 1.23
C SER A 53 -1.17 11.16 -0.12
N ILE A 54 -0.83 10.11 -0.88
CA ILE A 54 -0.12 10.27 -2.17
C ILE A 54 -0.95 11.08 -3.16
N LYS A 55 -2.27 10.89 -3.19
CA LYS A 55 -3.14 11.69 -4.07
C LYS A 55 -3.09 13.16 -3.71
N LYS A 56 -3.25 13.48 -2.42
CA LYS A 56 -3.33 14.86 -1.91
C LYS A 56 -2.00 15.61 -2.01
N GLU A 57 -0.90 14.92 -1.78
CA GLU A 57 0.42 15.52 -1.61
C GLU A 57 1.24 15.51 -2.91
N GLU A 58 1.12 14.47 -3.72
CA GLU A 58 1.91 14.28 -4.95
C GLU A 58 1.01 14.45 -6.19
N ILE A 59 -0.01 13.60 -6.36
CA ILE A 59 -0.75 13.56 -7.63
C ILE A 59 -1.54 14.83 -7.93
N TYR A 60 -2.17 15.46 -6.93
CA TYR A 60 -3.01 16.65 -7.16
C TYR A 60 -2.24 17.96 -7.24
N ARG A 61 -0.94 17.96 -6.90
CA ARG A 61 -0.12 19.18 -6.84
C ARG A 61 0.91 19.26 -7.97
N HIS A 62 1.08 18.17 -8.71
CA HIS A 62 2.12 18.04 -9.72
C HIS A 62 1.52 17.74 -11.10
N ILE A 63 2.19 18.23 -12.14
CA ILE A 63 1.88 17.91 -13.54
C ILE A 63 3.00 17.02 -14.06
N TYR A 64 2.64 15.90 -14.66
CA TYR A 64 3.59 14.91 -15.17
C TYR A 64 3.65 14.96 -16.69
N ASN A 65 4.86 15.11 -17.21
CA ASN A 65 5.12 15.21 -18.65
C ASN A 65 5.20 13.86 -19.36
N SER A 66 5.38 12.75 -18.62
CA SER A 66 5.43 11.39 -19.17
C SER A 66 5.05 10.36 -18.12
N TYR A 67 4.76 9.14 -18.58
CA TYR A 67 4.53 8.00 -17.69
C TYR A 67 5.76 7.66 -16.84
N ASP A 68 6.95 7.70 -17.43
CA ASP A 68 8.20 7.41 -16.70
C ASP A 68 8.49 8.46 -15.64
N HIS A 69 8.18 9.73 -15.92
CA HIS A 69 8.29 10.80 -14.92
C HIS A 69 7.34 10.56 -13.74
N LEU A 70 6.06 10.26 -14.02
CA LEU A 70 5.10 9.89 -12.98
C LEU A 70 5.58 8.70 -12.15
N ARG A 71 6.13 7.67 -12.80
CA ARG A 71 6.64 6.47 -12.14
C ARG A 71 7.78 6.82 -11.18
N ASN A 72 8.75 7.59 -11.62
CA ASN A 72 9.88 8.00 -10.78
C ASN A 72 9.42 8.83 -9.57
N CYS A 73 8.51 9.79 -9.77
CA CYS A 73 7.95 10.57 -8.66
C CYS A 73 7.19 9.71 -7.66
N ILE A 74 6.44 8.70 -8.12
CA ILE A 74 5.76 7.75 -7.24
C ILE A 74 6.78 6.93 -6.45
N ASP A 75 7.84 6.42 -7.09
CA ASP A 75 8.87 5.63 -6.44
C ASP A 75 9.59 6.46 -5.35
N GLU A 76 9.92 7.73 -5.65
CA GLU A 76 10.47 8.67 -4.68
C GLU A 76 9.51 8.96 -3.52
N TYR A 77 8.22 9.16 -3.81
CA TYR A 77 7.21 9.40 -2.79
C TYR A 77 7.05 8.19 -1.85
N VAL A 78 7.12 6.97 -2.38
CA VAL A 78 7.04 5.74 -1.58
C VAL A 78 8.22 5.63 -0.61
N ILE A 79 9.43 5.97 -1.06
CA ILE A 79 10.63 6.02 -0.21
C ILE A 79 10.44 7.09 0.89
N PHE A 80 10.02 8.30 0.51
CA PHE A 80 9.73 9.36 1.47
C PHE A 80 8.70 8.95 2.53
N TYR A 81 7.60 8.31 2.10
CA TYR A 81 6.54 7.87 3.01
C TYR A 81 7.02 6.84 4.02
N ASN A 82 7.84 5.87 3.60
CA ASN A 82 8.30 4.78 4.48
C ASN A 82 9.50 5.15 5.35
N GLU A 83 10.41 5.99 4.86
CA GLU A 83 11.69 6.23 5.52
C GLU A 83 11.80 7.60 6.19
N LYS A 84 10.97 8.57 5.79
CA LYS A 84 11.14 9.97 6.23
C LYS A 84 9.90 10.58 6.86
N ARG A 85 8.70 10.06 6.55
CA ARG A 85 7.44 10.61 7.06
C ARG A 85 7.12 10.04 8.46
N PRO A 86 7.11 10.85 9.53
CA PRO A 86 6.62 10.41 10.83
C PRO A 86 5.10 10.29 10.83
N HIS A 87 4.57 9.23 11.46
CA HIS A 87 3.13 9.02 11.59
C HIS A 87 2.69 9.14 13.04
N ALA A 88 1.67 9.96 13.31
CA ALA A 88 1.11 10.10 14.65
C ALA A 88 0.59 8.76 15.21
N SER A 89 0.03 7.90 14.35
CA SER A 89 -0.39 6.53 14.71
C SER A 89 0.76 5.62 15.13
N LEU A 90 2.00 5.95 14.75
CA LEU A 90 3.22 5.22 15.09
C LEU A 90 4.06 5.99 16.13
N LYS A 91 3.44 6.79 16.99
CA LYS A 91 4.12 7.62 18.00
C LYS A 91 5.19 8.55 17.39
N TYR A 92 4.92 9.07 16.19
CA TYR A 92 5.83 9.92 15.42
C TYR A 92 7.10 9.23 14.90
N SER A 93 7.12 7.90 14.85
CA SER A 93 8.13 7.14 14.10
C SER A 93 7.70 6.97 12.64
N THR A 94 8.67 6.74 11.77
CA THR A 94 8.45 6.35 10.38
C THR A 94 8.02 4.87 10.28
N PRO A 95 7.37 4.45 9.19
CA PRO A 95 7.02 3.04 9.01
C PRO A 95 8.23 2.11 9.08
N ALA A 96 9.38 2.49 8.51
CA ALA A 96 10.61 1.70 8.54
C ALA A 96 11.17 1.55 9.97
N GLU A 97 11.23 2.63 10.75
CA GLU A 97 11.72 2.59 12.14
C GLU A 97 10.82 1.71 13.03
N TYR A 98 9.51 1.80 12.82
CA TYR A 98 8.56 0.99 13.57
C TYR A 98 8.77 -0.52 13.31
N GLU A 99 9.09 -0.91 12.07
CA GLU A 99 9.40 -2.32 11.75
C GLU A 99 10.69 -2.81 12.38
N PHE A 100 11.75 -1.99 12.32
CA PHE A 100 13.04 -2.35 12.88
C PHE A 100 12.96 -2.51 14.41
N THR A 101 12.09 -1.75 15.07
CA THR A 101 11.91 -1.80 16.54
C THR A 101 10.94 -2.90 16.98
N SER A 102 10.05 -3.37 16.09
CA SER A 102 9.01 -4.36 16.39
C SER A 102 9.41 -5.80 16.06
N THR A 103 10.67 -6.03 15.68
CA THR A 103 11.29 -7.35 15.47
C THR A 103 12.19 -7.68 16.65
#